data_AF-A0A2E9KV11-F1
#
_entry.id   AF-A0A2E9KV11-F1
#
_cell.length_a   1.000
_cell.length_b   1.000
_cell.length_c   1.000
_cell.angle_alpha   90.00
_cell.angle_beta   90.00
_cell.angle_gamma   90.00
#
_symmetry.space_group_name_H-M   'P 1'
#
loop_
_entity.id
_entity.type
_entity.pdbx_description
1 polymer ?
#
loop_
_entity_poly.entity_id
_entity_poly.type
_entity_poly.pdbx_seq_one_letter_code
_entity_poly.pdbx_strand_id
1 'polypeptide(L)'
;MSDLSKSKKIGENVSDSRQLTALIKELNNAIRGLKPVDEYLTRFSRAKGILGKESVELGEIVDQKKINLHNSLLDIGKFVQSALDSIPIDEDELDVAVEQLIKFTHDKEHAIEYAEKELRGQTKDSYWFTYWTGLLERLNKTT
;
A
#
# COMPACT_ATOMS: atom_id res chain seq x y z
N MET A 1 9.27 -29.23 -17.53
CA MET A 1 9.80 -27.86 -17.39
C MET A 1 10.08 -27.67 -15.92
N SER A 2 11.33 -27.31 -15.57
CA SER A 2 11.98 -27.67 -14.30
C SER A 2 11.58 -26.79 -13.11
N ASP A 3 11.69 -27.33 -11.90
CA ASP A 3 11.56 -26.64 -10.60
C ASP A 3 12.28 -25.29 -10.54
N LEU A 4 13.40 -25.15 -11.26
CA LEU A 4 14.15 -23.90 -11.43
C LEU A 4 13.30 -22.76 -12.02
N SER A 5 12.41 -23.05 -12.97
CA SER A 5 11.51 -22.03 -13.56
C SER A 5 10.40 -21.61 -12.60
N LYS A 6 9.91 -22.52 -11.76
CA LYS A 6 8.92 -22.24 -10.72
C LYS A 6 9.54 -21.38 -9.61
N SER A 7 10.71 -21.78 -9.12
CA SER A 7 11.48 -21.04 -8.10
C SER A 7 11.83 -19.61 -8.55
N LYS A 8 12.25 -19.43 -9.81
CA LYS A 8 12.52 -18.10 -10.38
C LYS A 8 11.28 -17.20 -10.38
N LYS A 9 10.13 -17.73 -10.79
CA LYS A 9 8.86 -17.01 -10.84
C LYS A 9 8.36 -16.59 -9.44
N ILE A 10 8.49 -17.48 -8.45
CA ILE A 10 8.17 -17.16 -7.04
C ILE A 10 9.06 -16.01 -6.55
N GLY A 11 10.36 -16.08 -6.82
CA GLY A 11 11.29 -15.01 -6.43
C GLY A 11 10.97 -13.65 -7.06
N GLU A 12 10.55 -13.64 -8.34
CA GLU A 12 10.10 -12.44 -9.05
C GLU A 12 8.81 -11.87 -8.43
N ASN A 13 7.79 -12.69 -8.19
CA ASN A 13 6.53 -12.26 -7.57
C ASN A 13 6.73 -11.66 -6.16
N VAL A 14 7.57 -12.28 -5.32
CA VAL A 14 7.90 -11.78 -3.98
C VAL A 14 8.66 -10.44 -4.06
N SER A 15 9.57 -10.30 -5.02
CA SER A 15 10.29 -9.04 -5.25
C SER A 15 9.33 -7.93 -5.68
N ASP A 16 8.47 -8.21 -6.66
CA ASP A 16 7.55 -7.24 -7.24
C ASP A 16 6.51 -6.79 -6.21
N SER A 17 5.90 -7.72 -5.45
CA SER A 17 4.93 -7.39 -4.41
C SER A 17 5.51 -6.45 -3.33
N ARG A 18 6.78 -6.66 -2.95
CA ARG A 18 7.49 -5.78 -2.01
C ARG A 18 7.75 -4.39 -2.59
N GLN A 19 8.21 -4.31 -3.84
CA GLN A 19 8.46 -3.04 -4.51
C GLN A 19 7.18 -2.22 -4.67
N LEU A 20 6.09 -2.84 -5.12
CA LEU A 20 4.80 -2.18 -5.28
C LEU A 20 4.20 -1.73 -3.94
N THR A 21 4.36 -2.53 -2.88
CA THR A 21 3.95 -2.14 -1.52
C THR A 21 4.74 -0.93 -1.02
N ALA A 22 6.04 -0.85 -1.30
CA ALA A 22 6.86 0.32 -0.98
C ALA A 22 6.39 1.56 -1.72
N LEU A 23 6.08 1.44 -3.02
CA LEU A 23 5.54 2.54 -3.83
C LEU A 23 4.20 3.05 -3.29
N ILE A 24 3.29 2.18 -2.86
CA ILE A 24 2.03 2.59 -2.22
C ILE A 24 2.30 3.39 -0.95
N LYS A 25 3.28 2.98 -0.13
CA LYS A 25 3.66 3.71 1.09
C LYS A 25 4.25 5.08 0.77
N GLU A 26 5.13 5.16 -0.21
CA GLU A 26 5.73 6.42 -0.66
C GLU A 26 4.69 7.37 -1.25
N LEU A 27 3.75 6.85 -2.04
CA LEU A 27 2.63 7.61 -2.56
C LEU A 27 1.76 8.21 -1.45
N ASN A 28 1.43 7.41 -0.44
CA ASN A 28 0.68 7.89 0.72
C ASN A 28 1.42 9.02 1.45
N ASN A 29 2.75 8.96 1.51
CA ASN A 29 3.55 10.05 2.07
C ASN A 29 3.53 11.30 1.17
N ALA A 30 3.62 11.14 -0.15
CA ALA A 30 3.51 12.24 -1.10
C ALA A 30 2.15 12.97 -0.98
N ILE A 31 1.05 12.20 -0.88
CA ILE A 31 -0.30 12.74 -0.66
C ILE A 31 -0.38 13.53 0.65
N ARG A 32 0.14 12.96 1.76
CA ARG A 32 0.19 13.68 3.05
C ARG A 32 1.02 14.96 2.97
N GLY A 33 2.05 14.98 2.13
CA GLY A 33 2.90 16.13 1.83
C GLY A 33 2.17 17.31 1.19
N LEU A 34 0.93 17.15 0.73
CA LEU A 34 0.10 18.25 0.21
C LEU A 34 -0.57 19.08 1.33
N LYS A 35 -0.73 18.52 2.54
CA LYS A 35 -1.40 19.19 3.66
C LYS A 35 -0.78 20.55 4.04
N PRO A 36 0.55 20.73 4.08
CA PRO A 36 1.15 22.05 4.34
C PRO A 36 0.76 23.11 3.32
N VAL A 37 0.43 22.72 2.07
CA VAL A 37 -0.06 23.64 1.04
C VAL A 37 -1.44 24.16 1.42
N ASP A 38 -2.34 23.31 1.92
CA ASP A 38 -3.66 23.73 2.43
C ASP A 38 -3.55 24.72 3.58
N GLU A 39 -2.65 24.44 4.52
CA GLU A 39 -2.40 25.30 5.67
C GLU A 39 -1.84 26.66 5.23
N TYR A 40 -0.94 26.67 4.24
CA TYR A 40 -0.43 27.90 3.64
C TYR A 40 -1.54 28.69 2.94
N LEU A 41 -2.33 28.06 2.08
CA LEU A 41 -3.42 28.72 1.34
C LEU A 41 -4.47 29.31 2.29
N THR A 42 -4.75 28.63 3.40
CA THR A 42 -5.63 29.14 4.46
C THR A 42 -5.08 30.44 5.07
N ARG A 43 -3.78 30.51 5.36
CA ARG A 43 -3.13 31.72 5.89
C ARG A 43 -3.05 32.83 4.83
N PHE A 44 -2.75 32.45 3.59
CA PHE A 44 -2.66 33.36 2.45
C PHE A 44 -4.02 34.06 2.20
N SER A 45 -5.11 33.30 2.20
CA SER A 45 -6.47 33.83 2.07
C SER A 45 -6.86 34.81 3.20
N ARG A 46 -6.40 34.55 4.44
CA ARG A 46 -6.60 35.49 5.56
C ARG A 46 -5.86 36.82 5.36
N ALA A 47 -4.74 36.81 4.64
CA ALA A 47 -3.95 38.01 4.35
C ALA A 47 -4.49 38.84 3.15
N LYS A 48 -5.62 38.45 2.54
CA LYS A 48 -6.19 39.13 1.36
C LYS A 48 -6.43 40.64 1.53
N GLY A 49 -6.73 41.08 2.74
CA GLY A 49 -6.93 42.51 3.04
C GLY A 49 -5.64 43.34 2.92
N ILE A 50 -4.49 42.70 3.12
CA ILE A 50 -3.15 43.31 3.01
C ILE A 50 -2.64 43.17 1.57
N LEU A 51 -2.87 42.01 0.94
CA LEU A 51 -2.27 41.64 -0.35
C LEU A 51 -3.11 42.08 -1.57
N GLY A 52 -4.37 42.48 -1.38
CA GLY A 52 -5.25 42.90 -2.46
C GLY A 52 -5.82 41.73 -3.28
N LYS A 53 -6.61 42.05 -4.31
CA LYS A 53 -7.41 41.06 -5.07
C LYS A 53 -6.57 40.05 -5.85
N GLU A 54 -5.40 40.43 -6.34
CA GLU A 54 -4.48 39.53 -7.06
C GLU A 54 -4.05 38.33 -6.22
N SER A 55 -3.99 38.48 -4.89
CA SER A 55 -3.70 37.35 -3.99
C SER A 55 -4.80 36.29 -3.99
N VAL A 56 -6.05 36.64 -4.29
CA VAL A 56 -7.13 35.66 -4.41
C VAL A 56 -6.91 34.78 -5.63
N GLU A 57 -6.64 35.39 -6.78
CA GLU A 57 -6.41 34.69 -8.04
C GLU A 57 -5.18 33.76 -7.96
N LEU A 58 -4.08 34.24 -7.36
CA LEU A 58 -2.89 33.42 -7.13
C LEU A 58 -3.18 32.22 -6.21
N GLY A 59 -3.99 32.43 -5.17
CA GLY A 59 -4.41 31.37 -4.26
C GLY A 59 -5.24 30.29 -4.95
N GLU A 60 -6.21 30.70 -5.78
CA GLU A 60 -7.06 29.80 -6.56
C GLU A 60 -6.26 28.96 -7.57
N ILE A 61 -5.27 29.57 -8.24
CA ILE A 61 -4.38 28.84 -9.16
C ILE A 61 -3.62 27.73 -8.44
N VAL A 62 -3.07 28.02 -7.26
CA VAL A 62 -2.32 27.03 -6.47
C VAL A 62 -3.26 25.94 -5.94
N ASP A 63 -4.45 26.31 -5.48
CA ASP A 63 -5.46 25.36 -5.01
C ASP A 63 -5.85 24.36 -6.11
N GLN A 64 -6.12 24.86 -7.33
CA GLN A 64 -6.45 24.01 -8.47
C GLN A 64 -5.30 23.09 -8.86
N LYS A 65 -4.06 23.60 -8.90
CA LYS A 65 -2.87 22.76 -9.20
C LYS A 65 -2.68 21.66 -8.16
N LYS A 66 -2.90 21.97 -6.89
CA LYS A 66 -2.83 21.01 -5.78
C LYS A 66 -3.92 19.94 -5.91
N ILE A 67 -5.17 20.32 -6.22
CA ILE A 67 -6.27 19.37 -6.48
C ILE A 67 -5.92 18.44 -7.64
N ASN A 68 -5.42 18.99 -8.75
CA ASN A 68 -5.01 18.20 -9.92
C ASN A 68 -3.90 17.21 -9.56
N LEU A 69 -2.86 17.66 -8.84
CA LEU A 69 -1.78 16.80 -8.37
C LEU A 69 -2.30 15.69 -7.45
N HIS A 70 -3.16 16.03 -6.49
CA HIS A 70 -3.77 15.04 -5.60
C HIS A 70 -4.51 13.95 -6.37
N ASN A 71 -5.33 14.34 -7.34
CA ASN A 71 -6.08 13.39 -8.18
C ASN A 71 -5.14 12.51 -9.02
N SER A 72 -4.11 13.10 -9.64
CA SER A 72 -3.11 12.33 -10.39
C SER A 72 -2.37 11.33 -9.50
N LEU A 73 -2.01 11.70 -8.27
CA LEU A 73 -1.40 10.79 -7.31
C LEU A 73 -2.36 9.65 -6.93
N LEU A 74 -3.65 9.93 -6.72
CA LEU A 74 -4.65 8.88 -6.47
C LEU A 74 -4.77 7.91 -7.64
N ASP A 75 -4.74 8.40 -8.88
CA ASP A 75 -4.82 7.56 -10.07
C ASP A 75 -3.58 6.67 -10.24
N ILE A 76 -2.39 7.20 -9.97
CA ILE A 76 -1.16 6.40 -9.87
C ILE A 76 -1.33 5.32 -8.78
N GLY A 77 -1.89 5.67 -7.63
CA GLY A 77 -2.15 4.72 -6.54
C GLY A 77 -3.06 3.57 -6.95
N LYS A 78 -4.16 3.87 -7.64
CA LYS A 78 -5.06 2.84 -8.18
C LYS A 78 -4.34 1.92 -9.16
N PHE A 79 -3.49 2.47 -10.02
CA PHE A 79 -2.72 1.69 -10.98
C PHE A 79 -1.72 0.74 -10.28
N VAL A 80 -0.93 1.25 -9.33
CA VAL A 80 0.04 0.46 -8.56
C VAL A 80 -0.66 -0.61 -7.73
N GLN A 81 -1.77 -0.26 -7.07
CA GLN A 81 -2.59 -1.21 -6.30
C GLN A 81 -3.14 -2.33 -7.20
N SER A 82 -3.67 -1.97 -8.38
CA SER A 82 -4.18 -2.97 -9.34
C SER A 82 -3.07 -3.89 -9.85
N ALA A 83 -1.86 -3.36 -10.07
CA ALA A 83 -0.71 -4.17 -10.45
C ALA A 83 -0.32 -5.14 -9.32
N LEU A 84 -0.29 -4.67 -8.06
CA LEU A 84 -0.02 -5.50 -6.89
C LEU A 84 -1.08 -6.62 -6.75
N ASP A 85 -2.36 -6.27 -6.85
CA ASP A 85 -3.48 -7.21 -6.72
C ASP A 85 -3.52 -8.25 -7.86
N SER A 86 -2.84 -7.98 -8.98
CA SER A 86 -2.71 -8.92 -10.09
C SER A 86 -1.57 -9.95 -9.94
N ILE A 87 -0.69 -9.77 -8.95
CA ILE A 87 0.42 -10.70 -8.71
C ILE A 87 -0.14 -12.02 -8.18
N PRO A 88 0.10 -13.16 -8.87
CA PRO A 88 -0.33 -14.45 -8.37
C PRO A 88 0.52 -14.87 -7.17
N ILE A 89 -0.13 -15.41 -6.14
CA ILE A 89 0.53 -15.97 -4.97
C ILE A 89 0.71 -17.47 -5.20
N ASP A 90 1.94 -17.97 -5.08
CA ASP A 90 2.22 -19.40 -5.24
C ASP A 90 1.94 -20.15 -3.94
N GLU A 91 1.36 -21.34 -4.03
CA GLU A 91 1.08 -22.16 -2.86
C GLU A 91 2.37 -22.59 -2.13
N ASP A 92 3.47 -22.84 -2.87
CA ASP A 92 4.77 -23.20 -2.29
C ASP A 92 5.39 -22.00 -1.54
N GLU A 93 5.13 -20.78 -2.01
CA GLU A 93 5.56 -19.55 -1.32
C GLU A 93 4.89 -19.45 0.04
N LEU A 94 3.58 -19.71 0.09
CA LEU A 94 2.79 -19.65 1.32
C LEU A 94 3.22 -20.72 2.33
N ASP A 95 3.59 -21.93 1.88
CA ASP A 95 4.09 -22.98 2.77
C ASP A 95 5.40 -22.55 3.46
N VAL A 96 6.35 -22.01 2.69
CA VAL A 96 7.61 -21.49 3.23
C VAL A 96 7.35 -20.28 4.15
N ALA A 97 6.43 -19.40 3.77
CA ALA A 97 6.08 -18.23 4.56
C ALA A 97 5.43 -18.60 5.91
N VAL A 98 4.61 -19.65 5.96
CA VAL A 98 4.05 -20.18 7.22
C VAL A 98 5.15 -20.65 8.16
N GLU A 99 6.12 -21.42 7.66
CA GLU A 99 7.23 -21.85 8.50
C GLU A 99 8.05 -20.68 9.05
N GLN A 100 8.27 -19.65 8.22
CA GLN A 100 8.97 -18.43 8.63
C GLN A 100 8.16 -17.64 9.66
N LEU A 101 6.84 -17.56 9.48
CA LEU A 101 5.94 -16.86 10.38
C LEU A 101 5.94 -17.53 11.77
N ILE A 102 5.81 -18.87 11.83
CA ILE A 102 5.90 -19.62 13.08
C ILE A 102 7.24 -19.39 13.79
N LYS A 103 8.35 -19.39 13.03
CA LYS A 103 9.68 -19.09 13.60
C LYS A 103 9.76 -17.67 14.16
N PHE A 104 9.14 -16.70 13.48
CA PHE A 104 9.10 -15.30 13.90
C PHE A 104 8.22 -15.07 15.13
N THR A 105 7.08 -15.75 15.22
CA THR A 105 6.12 -15.63 16.34
C THR A 105 6.34 -16.66 17.45
N HIS A 106 7.39 -17.47 17.35
CA HIS A 106 7.80 -18.54 18.27
C HIS A 106 6.94 -19.81 18.25
N ASP A 107 5.63 -19.70 18.01
CA ASP A 107 4.74 -20.85 17.83
C ASP A 107 3.57 -20.55 16.88
N LYS A 108 2.77 -21.59 16.65
CA LYS A 108 1.62 -21.60 15.75
C LYS A 108 0.46 -20.74 16.24
N GLU A 109 0.21 -20.72 17.55
CA GLU A 109 -0.91 -19.93 18.12
C GLU A 109 -0.65 -18.45 17.92
N HIS A 110 0.56 -17.99 18.25
CA HIS A 110 0.96 -16.61 18.02
C HIS A 110 1.05 -16.26 16.52
N ALA A 111 1.38 -17.22 15.66
CA ALA A 111 1.36 -17.02 14.20
C ALA A 111 -0.06 -16.73 13.69
N ILE A 112 -1.07 -17.47 14.21
CA ILE A 112 -2.47 -17.27 13.87
C ILE A 112 -2.93 -15.89 14.35
N GLU A 113 -2.69 -15.55 15.62
CA GLU A 113 -3.08 -14.23 16.17
C GLU A 113 -2.47 -13.07 15.37
N TYR A 114 -1.20 -13.20 14.99
CA TYR A 114 -0.51 -12.22 14.16
C TYR A 114 -1.15 -12.09 12.78
N ALA A 115 -1.38 -13.20 12.09
CA ALA A 115 -1.97 -13.19 10.75
C ALA A 115 -3.42 -12.67 10.76
N GLU A 116 -4.23 -12.99 11.78
CA GLU A 116 -5.57 -12.42 11.97
C GLU A 116 -5.54 -10.91 12.22
N LYS A 117 -4.54 -10.42 12.96
CA LYS A 117 -4.35 -8.99 13.19
C LYS A 117 -3.99 -8.26 11.91
N GLU A 118 -3.03 -8.79 11.14
CA GLU A 118 -2.62 -8.19 9.87
C GLU A 118 -3.77 -8.22 8.83
N LEU A 119 -4.53 -9.32 8.76
CA LEU A 119 -5.67 -9.47 7.85
C LEU A 119 -6.77 -8.43 8.12
N ARG A 120 -7.05 -8.10 9.39
CA ARG A 120 -8.05 -7.09 9.77
C ARG A 120 -7.78 -5.71 9.18
N GLY A 121 -6.52 -5.39 8.89
CA GLY A 121 -6.12 -4.13 8.27
C GLY A 121 -6.24 -4.11 6.75
N GLN A 122 -6.57 -5.25 6.11
CA GLN A 122 -6.53 -5.36 4.64
C GLN A 122 -7.89 -5.12 4.00
N THR A 123 -7.84 -4.52 2.81
CA THR A 123 -9.02 -4.41 1.96
C THR A 123 -9.35 -5.77 1.36
N LYS A 124 -10.61 -6.18 1.42
CA LYS A 124 -11.08 -7.44 0.82
C LYS A 124 -10.66 -7.51 -0.65
N ASP A 125 -10.24 -8.69 -1.09
CA ASP A 125 -9.80 -8.98 -2.46
C ASP A 125 -8.47 -8.32 -2.90
N SER A 126 -7.76 -7.66 -1.98
CA SER A 126 -6.38 -7.20 -2.24
C SER A 126 -5.36 -8.34 -2.20
N TYR A 127 -4.17 -8.10 -2.76
CA TYR A 127 -3.03 -9.01 -2.68
C TYR A 127 -2.76 -9.44 -1.24
N TRP A 128 -2.62 -8.48 -0.33
CA TRP A 128 -2.31 -8.77 1.07
C TRP A 128 -3.45 -9.47 1.80
N PHE A 129 -4.71 -9.16 1.47
CA PHE A 129 -5.85 -9.92 2.00
C PHE A 129 -5.77 -11.39 1.56
N THR A 130 -5.51 -11.63 0.29
CA THR A 130 -5.38 -12.98 -0.28
C THR A 130 -4.21 -13.73 0.34
N TYR A 131 -3.06 -13.06 0.47
CA TYR A 131 -1.85 -13.60 1.08
C TYR A 131 -2.07 -14.01 2.54
N TRP A 132 -2.58 -13.10 3.38
CA TRP A 132 -2.83 -13.39 4.80
C TRP A 132 -3.91 -14.45 5.00
N THR A 133 -4.94 -14.47 4.15
CA THR A 133 -5.95 -15.54 4.15
C THR A 133 -5.31 -16.89 3.83
N GLY A 134 -4.47 -16.95 2.79
CA GLY A 134 -3.75 -18.16 2.41
C GLY A 134 -2.82 -18.70 3.51
N LEU A 135 -2.15 -17.81 4.25
CA LEU A 135 -1.34 -18.17 5.41
C LEU A 135 -2.20 -18.72 6.57
N LEU A 136 -3.32 -18.06 6.88
CA LEU A 136 -4.24 -18.51 7.94
C LEU A 136 -4.85 -19.87 7.64
N GLU A 137 -5.24 -20.13 6.39
CA GLU A 137 -5.77 -21.43 6.00
C GLU A 137 -4.76 -22.56 6.25
N ARG A 138 -3.49 -22.32 5.91
CA ARG A 138 -2.41 -23.29 6.12
C ARG A 138 -2.11 -23.49 7.60
N LEU A 139 -1.98 -22.41 8.36
CA LEU A 139 -1.81 -22.47 9.80
C LEU A 139 -2.94 -23.31 10.42
N ASN A 140 -4.19 -23.11 10.03
CA ASN A 140 -5.30 -23.88 10.58
C ASN A 140 -5.37 -25.34 10.09
N LYS A 141 -4.79 -25.68 8.92
CA LYS A 141 -4.76 -27.05 8.37
C LYS A 141 -3.71 -27.95 9.01
N THR A 142 -2.61 -27.42 9.54
CA THR A 142 -1.50 -28.22 10.11
C THR A 142 -1.81 -28.77 11.51
N THR A 143 -2.99 -29.37 11.71
CA THR A 143 -3.49 -29.88 13.00
C THR A 143 -3.42 -31.39 13.06
#